data_AF-A0A1F3VT44-F1
#
_entry.id   AF-A0A1F3VT44-F1
#
_cell.length_a   1.000
_cell.length_b   1.000
_cell.length_c   1.000
_cell.angle_alpha   90.00
_cell.angle_beta   90.00
_cell.angle_gamma   90.00
#
_symmetry.space_group_name_H-M   'P 1'
#
loop_
_entity.id
_entity.type
_entity.pdbx_description
1 polymer ?
#
loop_
_entity_poly.entity_id
_entity_poly.type
_entity_poly.pdbx_seq_one_letter_code
_entity_poly.pdbx_strand_id
1 'polypeptide(L)'
;MQANGVLVNTARADIIDEEGLLKILKEMPQFKYATDVAPTAETKAAMERQFKDRTIITPKKQGAETDEANYNAAVAAARQCCDFLNDGRVMYAVNNPLPNGMKAYAILAQAMGKFNRAIGGAPSRIEVTCHRDLDKYREQIAQYALKGLFEEDLGRGLTPTSARDAAKEMGIEVIFRDPDPRGMHNLSLDITYFGQNGKPYEISGRVDDGELQITRIGEFKQIIPVRPLECAVVEYAEQAGMADNIGSVFTQNKYNKTIGGFRPNDRRDRAMAFFQVEPVGNPVKDVNSVVQDIQKLPGVINAYYINMR
;
A
#
# COMPACT_ATOMS: atom_id res chain seq x y z
N MET A 1 -12.31 42.67 -18.63
CA MET A 1 -13.42 41.94 -19.30
C MET A 1 -14.09 42.86 -20.30
N GLN A 2 -14.73 42.33 -21.35
CA GLN A 2 -15.56 43.16 -22.24
C GLN A 2 -16.77 43.69 -21.46
N ALA A 3 -17.22 44.92 -21.77
CA ALA A 3 -18.27 45.61 -21.02
C ALA A 3 -19.61 44.85 -21.00
N ASN A 4 -19.90 44.06 -22.04
CA ASN A 4 -21.09 43.22 -22.20
C ASN A 4 -20.79 41.72 -21.94
N GLY A 5 -19.67 41.41 -21.28
CA GLY A 5 -19.28 40.04 -20.98
C GLY A 5 -20.24 39.35 -20.01
N VAL A 6 -20.29 38.02 -20.10
CA VAL A 6 -20.99 37.15 -19.15
C VAL A 6 -19.97 36.23 -18.51
N LEU A 7 -19.84 36.30 -17.19
CA LEU A 7 -19.03 35.37 -16.42
C LEU A 7 -19.91 34.27 -15.83
N VAL A 8 -19.49 33.02 -15.98
CA VAL A 8 -20.22 31.86 -15.48
C VAL A 8 -19.29 31.03 -14.61
N ASN A 9 -19.70 30.74 -13.36
CA ASN A 9 -18.95 29.86 -12.46
C ASN A 9 -19.81 28.67 -12.00
N THR A 10 -19.48 27.49 -12.50
CA THR A 10 -20.06 26.20 -12.11
C THR A 10 -19.04 25.25 -11.47
N ALA A 11 -17.85 25.74 -11.12
CA ALA A 11 -16.73 24.92 -10.68
C ALA A 11 -16.55 24.95 -9.15
N ARG A 12 -15.87 25.98 -8.64
CA ARG A 12 -15.48 26.12 -7.22
C ARG A 12 -15.64 27.56 -6.75
N ALA A 13 -15.71 27.78 -5.43
CA ALA A 13 -15.90 29.12 -4.88
C ALA A 13 -14.59 29.95 -4.94
N ASP A 14 -13.46 29.29 -4.71
CA ASP A 14 -12.12 29.91 -4.56
C ASP A 14 -11.54 30.50 -5.85
N ILE A 15 -12.16 30.29 -7.00
CA ILE A 15 -11.69 30.82 -8.29
C ILE A 15 -12.28 32.19 -8.63
N ILE A 16 -13.24 32.70 -7.85
CA ILE A 16 -13.87 34.00 -8.05
C ILE A 16 -13.40 34.96 -6.96
N ASP A 17 -12.78 36.07 -7.38
CA ASP A 17 -12.61 37.24 -6.54
C ASP A 17 -13.96 37.95 -6.40
N GLU A 18 -14.65 37.72 -5.29
CA GLU A 18 -15.98 38.26 -5.05
C GLU A 18 -15.98 39.79 -4.89
N GLU A 19 -14.93 40.38 -4.33
CA GLU A 19 -14.81 41.84 -4.20
C GLU A 19 -14.66 42.48 -5.58
N GLY A 20 -13.77 41.94 -6.41
CA GLY A 20 -13.59 42.35 -7.80
C GLY A 20 -14.86 42.18 -8.63
N LEU A 21 -15.61 41.10 -8.42
CA LEU A 21 -16.90 40.87 -9.07
C LEU A 21 -17.91 41.99 -8.74
N LEU A 22 -18.07 42.34 -7.47
CA LEU A 22 -18.99 43.40 -7.04
C LEU A 22 -18.57 44.75 -7.61
N LYS A 23 -17.26 45.02 -7.70
CA LYS A 23 -16.74 46.24 -8.35
C LYS A 23 -17.09 46.29 -9.84
N ILE A 24 -16.86 45.21 -10.57
CA ILE A 24 -17.19 45.12 -12.00
C ILE A 24 -18.70 45.27 -12.24
N LEU A 25 -19.54 44.64 -11.40
CA LEU A 25 -21.00 44.78 -11.52
C LEU A 25 -21.47 46.23 -11.30
N LYS A 26 -20.77 47.02 -10.48
CA LYS A 26 -21.03 48.45 -10.30
C LYS A 26 -20.54 49.29 -11.49
N GLU A 27 -19.32 49.04 -11.95
CA GLU A 27 -18.64 49.87 -12.97
C GLU A 27 -19.07 49.54 -14.42
N MET A 28 -19.55 48.31 -14.67
CA MET A 28 -19.95 47.82 -16.00
C MET A 28 -21.42 47.40 -16.02
N PRO A 29 -22.36 48.30 -16.36
CA PRO A 29 -23.80 48.01 -16.33
C PRO A 29 -24.26 46.88 -17.23
N GLN A 30 -23.53 46.59 -18.33
CA GLN A 30 -23.88 45.51 -19.26
C GLN A 30 -23.27 44.15 -18.88
N PHE A 31 -22.40 44.10 -17.87
CA PHE A 31 -21.77 42.87 -17.42
C PHE A 31 -22.76 42.02 -16.62
N LYS A 32 -22.72 40.70 -16.85
CA LYS A 32 -23.60 39.72 -16.18
C LYS A 32 -22.79 38.62 -15.53
N TYR A 33 -23.36 38.04 -14.47
CA TYR A 33 -22.75 36.93 -13.75
C TYR A 33 -23.77 35.83 -13.45
N ALA A 34 -23.40 34.57 -13.69
CA ALA A 34 -24.20 33.42 -13.31
C ALA A 34 -23.35 32.42 -12.53
N THR A 35 -23.89 31.85 -11.46
CA THR A 35 -23.15 30.86 -10.69
C THR A 35 -24.03 29.73 -10.17
N ASP A 36 -23.44 28.53 -10.19
CA ASP A 36 -23.97 27.32 -9.55
C ASP A 36 -23.25 26.99 -8.23
N VAL A 37 -22.32 27.84 -7.81
CA VAL A 37 -21.58 27.72 -6.56
C VAL A 37 -22.03 28.83 -5.62
N ALA A 38 -22.38 28.47 -4.39
CA ALA A 38 -22.83 29.46 -3.41
C ALA A 38 -21.71 30.49 -3.15
N PRO A 39 -21.93 31.79 -3.41
CA PRO A 39 -20.99 32.84 -3.00
C PRO A 39 -21.12 33.09 -1.50
N THR A 40 -20.26 33.95 -0.95
CA THR A 40 -20.43 34.42 0.44
C THR A 40 -21.81 35.06 0.65
N ALA A 41 -22.27 35.08 1.91
CA ALA A 41 -23.56 35.67 2.25
C ALA A 41 -23.65 37.17 1.86
N GLU A 42 -22.54 37.89 1.94
CA GLU A 42 -22.42 39.31 1.59
C GLU A 42 -22.61 39.53 0.10
N THR A 43 -21.87 38.78 -0.72
CA THR A 43 -21.99 38.82 -2.19
C THR A 43 -23.36 38.38 -2.66
N LYS A 44 -23.91 37.31 -2.06
CA LYS A 44 -25.28 36.86 -2.34
C LYS A 44 -26.29 37.97 -2.08
N ALA A 45 -26.23 38.62 -0.92
CA ALA A 45 -27.13 39.71 -0.57
C ALA A 45 -27.00 40.91 -1.52
N ALA A 46 -25.78 41.24 -1.95
CA ALA A 46 -25.54 42.28 -2.94
C ALA A 46 -26.12 41.92 -4.31
N MET A 47 -25.95 40.67 -4.77
CA MET A 47 -26.53 40.17 -6.01
C MET A 47 -28.06 40.24 -5.98
N GLU A 48 -28.70 39.77 -4.91
CA GLU A 48 -30.16 39.76 -4.77
C GLU A 48 -30.77 41.17 -4.62
N ARG A 49 -30.08 42.09 -3.93
CA ARG A 49 -30.61 43.44 -3.65
C ARG A 49 -30.26 44.47 -4.72
N GLN A 50 -29.04 44.43 -5.26
CA GLN A 50 -28.50 45.50 -6.12
C GLN A 50 -28.37 45.07 -7.59
N PHE A 51 -28.22 43.77 -7.86
CA PHE A 51 -27.84 43.28 -9.20
C PHE A 51 -28.77 42.19 -9.76
N LYS A 52 -29.96 42.01 -9.19
CA LYS A 52 -30.89 40.91 -9.49
C LYS A 52 -31.17 40.70 -10.98
N ASP A 53 -31.22 41.78 -11.78
CA ASP A 53 -31.55 41.72 -13.21
C ASP A 53 -30.33 41.33 -14.08
N ARG A 54 -29.15 41.19 -13.47
CA ARG A 54 -27.87 40.92 -14.12
C ARG A 54 -27.12 39.73 -13.50
N THR A 55 -27.69 39.13 -12.46
CA THR A 55 -27.06 38.05 -11.72
C THR A 55 -27.99 36.87 -11.51
N ILE A 56 -27.49 35.65 -11.71
CA ILE A 56 -28.22 34.40 -11.43
C ILE A 56 -27.40 33.57 -10.44
N ILE A 57 -28.07 33.06 -9.41
CA ILE A 57 -27.53 32.06 -8.48
C ILE A 57 -28.52 30.90 -8.48
N THR A 58 -28.06 29.68 -8.73
CA THR A 58 -28.92 28.51 -8.56
C THR A 58 -29.26 28.31 -7.07
N PRO A 59 -30.47 27.85 -6.71
CA PRO A 59 -30.86 27.69 -5.30
C PRO A 59 -29.97 26.73 -4.50
N LYS A 60 -29.40 25.74 -5.19
CA LYS A 60 -28.45 24.73 -4.71
C LYS A 60 -27.52 24.37 -5.87
N LYS A 61 -26.37 23.74 -5.58
CA LYS A 61 -25.43 23.29 -6.61
C LYS A 61 -26.08 22.19 -7.47
N GLN A 62 -26.58 22.58 -8.65
CA GLN A 62 -27.35 21.76 -9.56
C GLN A 62 -26.50 21.05 -10.62
N GLY A 63 -25.23 21.44 -10.79
CA GLY A 63 -24.37 20.93 -11.88
C GLY A 63 -24.13 19.42 -11.88
N ALA A 64 -24.34 18.74 -10.75
CA ALA A 64 -24.28 17.28 -10.63
C ALA A 64 -25.61 16.67 -10.13
N GLU A 65 -26.65 17.47 -9.98
CA GLU A 65 -27.93 17.03 -9.43
C GLU A 65 -28.88 16.58 -10.55
N THR A 66 -28.49 15.53 -11.27
CA THR A 66 -29.33 14.87 -12.27
C THR A 66 -29.42 13.37 -12.01
N ASP A 67 -30.48 12.73 -12.52
CA ASP A 67 -30.67 11.29 -12.38
C ASP A 67 -29.54 10.51 -13.06
N GLU A 68 -29.07 10.97 -14.23
CA GLU A 68 -27.98 10.35 -14.97
C GLU A 68 -26.64 10.47 -14.23
N ALA A 69 -26.35 11.63 -13.62
CA ALA A 69 -25.13 11.85 -12.87
C ALA A 69 -25.08 10.94 -11.62
N ASN A 70 -26.19 10.88 -10.87
CA ASN A 70 -26.31 10.01 -9.70
C ASN A 70 -26.26 8.53 -10.08
N TYR A 71 -26.92 8.12 -11.16
CA TYR A 71 -26.87 6.75 -11.67
C TYR A 71 -25.44 6.36 -12.06
N ASN A 72 -24.73 7.21 -12.81
CA ASN A 72 -23.35 6.95 -13.21
C ASN A 72 -22.41 6.88 -12.00
N ALA A 73 -22.58 7.78 -11.02
CA ALA A 73 -21.80 7.75 -9.78
C ALA A 73 -22.05 6.46 -8.98
N ALA A 74 -23.32 6.05 -8.85
CA ALA A 74 -23.68 4.81 -8.16
C ALA A 74 -23.12 3.57 -8.85
N VAL A 75 -23.23 3.48 -10.19
CA VAL A 75 -22.64 2.38 -10.97
C VAL A 75 -21.12 2.36 -10.84
N ALA A 76 -20.47 3.52 -10.89
CA ALA A 76 -19.02 3.63 -10.73
C ALA A 76 -18.57 3.18 -9.33
N ALA A 77 -19.28 3.59 -8.27
CA ALA A 77 -19.01 3.17 -6.90
C ALA A 77 -19.23 1.67 -6.71
N ALA A 78 -20.35 1.13 -7.21
CA ALA A 78 -20.66 -0.29 -7.13
C ALA A 78 -19.59 -1.15 -7.85
N ARG A 79 -19.16 -0.74 -9.05
CA ARG A 79 -18.06 -1.41 -9.77
C ARG A 79 -16.76 -1.39 -8.98
N GLN A 80 -16.39 -0.24 -8.40
CA GLN A 80 -15.20 -0.15 -7.54
C GLN A 80 -15.29 -1.07 -6.32
N CYS A 81 -16.46 -1.19 -5.70
CA CYS A 81 -16.69 -2.14 -4.61
C CYS A 81 -16.55 -3.59 -5.08
N CYS A 82 -17.14 -3.96 -6.22
CA CYS A 82 -17.01 -5.31 -6.79
C CYS A 82 -15.56 -5.64 -7.15
N ASP A 83 -14.85 -4.73 -7.82
CA ASP A 83 -13.44 -4.87 -8.18
C ASP A 83 -12.56 -5.07 -6.94
N PHE A 84 -12.85 -4.36 -5.85
CA PHE A 84 -12.14 -4.53 -4.59
C PHE A 84 -12.47 -5.86 -3.91
N LEU A 85 -13.76 -6.21 -3.80
CA LEU A 85 -14.20 -7.41 -3.07
C LEU A 85 -13.84 -8.71 -3.78
N ASN A 86 -13.89 -8.73 -5.12
CA ASN A 86 -13.59 -9.92 -5.91
C ASN A 86 -12.08 -10.05 -6.21
N ASP A 87 -11.45 -8.94 -6.62
CA ASP A 87 -10.11 -8.98 -7.21
C ASP A 87 -9.07 -8.17 -6.41
N GLY A 88 -9.46 -7.53 -5.31
CA GLY A 88 -8.59 -6.63 -4.53
C GLY A 88 -8.18 -5.35 -5.26
N ARG A 89 -8.81 -5.03 -6.41
CA ARG A 89 -8.43 -3.87 -7.24
C ARG A 89 -8.96 -2.57 -6.64
N VAL A 90 -8.05 -1.65 -6.32
CA VAL A 90 -8.37 -0.32 -5.79
C VAL A 90 -8.14 0.75 -6.85
N MET A 91 -9.22 1.38 -7.33
CA MET A 91 -9.19 2.50 -8.28
C MET A 91 -9.86 3.73 -7.66
N TYR A 92 -9.34 4.93 -7.93
CA TYR A 92 -9.89 6.22 -7.49
C TYR A 92 -10.11 6.38 -5.97
N ALA A 93 -9.40 5.57 -5.17
CA ALA A 93 -9.44 5.69 -3.72
C ALA A 93 -8.91 7.06 -3.29
N VAL A 94 -9.79 7.87 -2.71
CA VAL A 94 -9.51 9.21 -2.20
C VAL A 94 -8.49 9.22 -1.05
N ASN A 95 -8.23 8.06 -0.46
CA ASN A 95 -7.20 7.83 0.56
C ASN A 95 -5.98 7.05 0.04
N ASN A 96 -5.81 6.89 -1.27
CA ASN A 96 -4.68 6.13 -1.85
C ASN A 96 -3.81 6.99 -2.78
N PRO A 97 -2.73 7.63 -2.26
CA PRO A 97 -1.97 8.68 -2.95
C PRO A 97 -0.82 8.15 -3.82
N LEU A 98 -0.86 6.90 -4.30
CA LEU A 98 0.33 6.26 -4.86
C LEU A 98 0.36 6.25 -6.39
N PRO A 99 1.37 6.88 -7.03
CA PRO A 99 1.60 6.77 -8.46
C PRO A 99 1.73 5.32 -8.92
N ASN A 100 1.44 5.02 -10.19
CA ASN A 100 1.44 3.65 -10.71
C ASN A 100 2.76 2.90 -10.47
N GLY A 101 3.92 3.57 -10.57
CA GLY A 101 5.23 2.95 -10.27
C GLY A 101 5.47 2.65 -8.79
N MET A 102 4.69 3.25 -7.87
CA MET A 102 4.81 3.09 -6.43
C MET A 102 3.95 1.92 -5.92
N LYS A 103 2.85 1.59 -6.60
CA LYS A 103 1.96 0.46 -6.21
C LYS A 103 2.73 -0.85 -6.02
N ALA A 104 3.68 -1.15 -6.90
CA ALA A 104 4.53 -2.33 -6.77
C ALA A 104 5.39 -2.28 -5.48
N TYR A 105 5.98 -1.12 -5.17
CA TYR A 105 6.76 -0.95 -3.94
C TYR A 105 5.91 -0.95 -2.67
N ALA A 106 4.65 -0.49 -2.73
CA ALA A 106 3.71 -0.62 -1.62
C ALA A 106 3.35 -2.08 -1.34
N ILE A 107 3.06 -2.88 -2.37
CA ILE A 107 2.82 -4.32 -2.23
C ILE A 107 4.08 -5.03 -1.70
N LEU A 108 5.25 -4.67 -2.22
CA LEU A 108 6.53 -5.20 -1.75
C LEU A 108 6.77 -4.87 -0.27
N ALA A 109 6.57 -3.61 0.14
CA ALA A 109 6.71 -3.20 1.53
C ALA A 109 5.74 -3.95 2.45
N GLN A 110 4.48 -4.12 2.03
CA GLN A 110 3.50 -4.93 2.75
C GLN A 110 3.95 -6.39 2.88
N ALA A 111 4.49 -6.98 1.82
CA ALA A 111 5.06 -8.33 1.89
C ALA A 111 6.24 -8.39 2.87
N MET A 112 7.17 -7.43 2.84
CA MET A 112 8.29 -7.36 3.77
C MET A 112 7.81 -7.28 5.24
N GLY A 113 6.72 -6.55 5.50
CA GLY A 113 6.07 -6.50 6.81
C GLY A 113 5.54 -7.87 7.26
N LYS A 114 4.86 -8.59 6.36
CA LYS A 114 4.37 -9.97 6.62
C LYS A 114 5.51 -10.93 6.93
N PHE A 115 6.61 -10.84 6.17
CA PHE A 115 7.82 -11.63 6.43
C PHE A 115 8.41 -11.33 7.81
N ASN A 116 8.52 -10.06 8.19
CA ASN A 116 8.97 -9.73 9.53
C ASN A 116 8.01 -10.24 10.61
N ARG A 117 6.69 -10.09 10.44
CA ARG A 117 5.72 -10.59 11.43
C ARG A 117 5.91 -12.07 11.72
N ALA A 118 6.13 -12.87 10.67
CA ALA A 118 6.33 -14.31 10.79
C ALA A 118 7.70 -14.68 11.39
N ILE A 119 8.77 -13.98 11.01
CA ILE A 119 10.15 -14.39 11.36
C ILE A 119 10.69 -13.62 12.57
N GLY A 120 10.63 -12.29 12.52
CA GLY A 120 11.14 -11.39 13.55
C GLY A 120 10.14 -11.07 14.66
N GLY A 121 8.85 -11.35 14.45
CA GLY A 121 7.79 -11.07 15.41
C GLY A 121 7.44 -9.58 15.50
N ALA A 122 7.01 -9.14 16.70
CA ALA A 122 6.65 -7.74 16.96
C ALA A 122 7.90 -6.88 17.24
N PRO A 123 8.24 -5.91 16.38
CA PRO A 123 9.39 -5.03 16.61
C PRO A 123 9.09 -3.97 17.67
N SER A 124 10.15 -3.42 18.27
CA SER A 124 10.11 -2.16 19.05
C SER A 124 10.37 -0.94 18.17
N ARG A 125 11.04 -1.13 17.04
CA ARG A 125 11.41 -0.07 16.10
C ARG A 125 11.56 -0.61 14.68
N ILE A 126 11.20 0.20 13.69
CA ILE A 126 11.49 -0.05 12.28
C ILE A 126 12.34 1.09 11.70
N GLU A 127 13.35 0.73 10.94
CA GLU A 127 14.16 1.66 10.15
C GLU A 127 13.91 1.41 8.67
N VAL A 128 13.47 2.45 7.95
CA VAL A 128 13.12 2.37 6.53
C VAL A 128 14.12 3.19 5.71
N THR A 129 14.79 2.51 4.79
CA THR A 129 15.71 3.11 3.82
C THR A 129 15.15 2.94 2.42
N CYS A 130 14.90 4.05 1.75
CA CYS A 130 14.37 4.08 0.39
C CYS A 130 15.45 4.58 -0.56
N HIS A 131 15.73 3.82 -1.61
CA HIS A 131 16.80 4.16 -2.54
C HIS A 131 16.28 4.97 -3.72
N ARG A 132 17.08 5.95 -4.16
CA ARG A 132 16.79 6.84 -5.31
C ARG A 132 15.43 7.54 -5.16
N ASP A 133 14.62 7.57 -6.22
CA ASP A 133 13.33 8.25 -6.29
C ASP A 133 12.25 7.64 -5.37
N LEU A 134 12.55 6.60 -4.59
CA LEU A 134 11.61 6.08 -3.59
C LEU A 134 11.60 6.91 -2.29
N ASP A 135 12.66 7.67 -1.99
CA ASP A 135 12.76 8.40 -0.72
C ASP A 135 11.61 9.41 -0.51
N LYS A 136 11.13 10.05 -1.59
CA LYS A 136 9.94 10.92 -1.55
C LYS A 136 8.65 10.22 -1.10
N TYR A 137 8.64 8.88 -1.02
CA TYR A 137 7.50 8.07 -0.61
C TYR A 137 7.77 7.22 0.64
N ARG A 138 8.86 7.49 1.38
CA ARG A 138 9.27 6.68 2.53
C ARG A 138 8.19 6.54 3.61
N GLU A 139 7.39 7.59 3.81
CA GLU A 139 6.27 7.61 4.76
C GLU A 139 5.19 6.58 4.38
N GLN A 140 4.78 6.57 3.11
CA GLN A 140 3.80 5.61 2.62
C GLN A 140 4.38 4.20 2.61
N ILE A 141 5.65 4.03 2.23
CA ILE A 141 6.33 2.72 2.29
C ILE A 141 6.31 2.16 3.72
N ALA A 142 6.61 2.99 4.73
CA ALA A 142 6.51 2.59 6.12
C ALA A 142 5.09 2.20 6.52
N GLN A 143 4.07 2.95 6.10
CA GLN A 143 2.67 2.62 6.35
C GLN A 143 2.28 1.24 5.78
N TYR A 144 2.73 0.92 4.56
CA TYR A 144 2.47 -0.40 3.96
C TYR A 144 3.25 -1.53 4.64
N ALA A 145 4.50 -1.28 5.04
CA ALA A 145 5.27 -2.25 5.84
C ALA A 145 4.58 -2.54 7.19
N LEU A 146 4.12 -1.51 7.88
CA LEU A 146 3.33 -1.64 9.12
C LEU A 146 1.99 -2.34 8.88
N LYS A 147 1.31 -2.05 7.77
CA LYS A 147 0.10 -2.79 7.39
C LYS A 147 0.40 -4.28 7.28
N GLY A 148 1.46 -4.65 6.57
CA GLY A 148 1.89 -6.04 6.45
C GLY A 148 2.25 -6.69 7.78
N LEU A 149 2.82 -5.91 8.70
CA LEU A 149 3.17 -6.35 10.04
C LEU A 149 1.95 -6.72 10.89
N PHE A 150 0.82 -6.03 10.72
CA PHE A 150 -0.36 -6.17 11.59
C PHE A 150 -1.59 -6.79 10.92
N GLU A 151 -1.60 -6.99 9.60
CA GLU A 151 -2.81 -7.41 8.86
C GLU A 151 -3.40 -8.74 9.36
N GLU A 152 -2.57 -9.69 9.79
CA GLU A 152 -3.03 -10.96 10.36
C GLU A 152 -3.63 -10.79 11.77
N ASP A 153 -3.15 -9.83 12.56
CA ASP A 153 -3.61 -9.60 13.94
C ASP A 153 -4.85 -8.69 14.01
N LEU A 154 -4.89 -7.66 13.16
CA LEU A 154 -5.93 -6.62 13.15
C LEU A 154 -6.97 -6.81 12.04
N GLY A 155 -6.73 -7.75 11.12
CA GLY A 155 -7.66 -8.14 10.06
C GLY A 155 -7.50 -7.36 8.74
N ARG A 156 -8.12 -7.92 7.68
CA ARG A 156 -8.01 -7.43 6.29
C ARG A 156 -8.54 -6.01 6.05
N GLY A 157 -9.34 -5.47 6.97
CA GLY A 157 -9.84 -4.10 6.91
C GLY A 157 -8.79 -3.04 7.26
N LEU A 158 -7.61 -3.44 7.73
CA LEU A 158 -6.53 -2.54 8.14
C LEU A 158 -6.04 -1.69 6.97
N THR A 159 -6.11 -0.36 7.12
CA THR A 159 -5.56 0.59 6.14
C THR A 159 -4.11 0.93 6.47
N PRO A 160 -3.29 1.39 5.49
CA PRO A 160 -1.93 1.85 5.76
C PRO A 160 -1.87 2.98 6.80
N THR A 161 -2.83 3.91 6.78
CA THR A 161 -2.92 5.00 7.76
C THR A 161 -3.19 4.47 9.16
N SER A 162 -4.21 3.62 9.33
CA SER A 162 -4.53 3.02 10.63
C SER A 162 -3.42 2.11 11.15
N ALA A 163 -2.63 1.48 10.27
CA ALA A 163 -1.47 0.70 10.67
C ALA A 163 -0.37 1.58 11.30
N ARG A 164 -0.18 2.82 10.82
CA ARG A 164 0.71 3.80 11.46
C ARG A 164 0.20 4.22 12.83
N ASP A 165 -1.09 4.46 12.95
CA ASP A 165 -1.70 4.84 14.23
C ASP A 165 -1.54 3.70 15.26
N ALA A 166 -1.82 2.46 14.85
CA ALA A 166 -1.59 1.27 15.67
C ALA A 166 -0.11 1.13 16.10
N ALA A 167 0.85 1.33 15.18
CA ALA A 167 2.27 1.31 15.52
C ALA A 167 2.62 2.33 16.61
N LYS A 168 2.07 3.55 16.51
CA LYS A 168 2.28 4.61 17.49
C LYS A 168 1.68 4.25 18.86
N GLU A 169 0.48 3.69 18.89
CA GLU A 169 -0.18 3.23 20.12
C GLU A 169 0.59 2.08 20.78
N MET A 170 1.18 1.19 19.98
CA MET A 170 2.02 0.08 20.45
C MET A 170 3.46 0.49 20.79
N GLY A 171 3.80 1.78 20.67
CA GLY A 171 5.13 2.31 20.99
C GLY A 171 6.22 1.91 19.99
N ILE A 172 5.85 1.52 18.76
CA ILE A 172 6.79 1.15 17.71
C ILE A 172 7.33 2.41 17.05
N GLU A 173 8.63 2.66 17.22
CA GLU A 173 9.29 3.81 16.63
C GLU A 173 9.53 3.59 15.13
N VAL A 174 9.22 4.59 14.30
CA VAL A 174 9.47 4.56 12.84
C VAL A 174 10.54 5.59 12.52
N ILE A 175 11.69 5.13 12.03
CA ILE A 175 12.82 5.98 11.66
C ILE A 175 13.08 5.86 10.15
N PHE A 176 13.36 6.98 9.51
CA PHE A 176 13.83 7.01 8.13
C PHE A 176 15.35 7.19 8.10
N ARG A 177 16.02 6.42 7.23
CA ARG A 177 17.46 6.47 7.03
C ARG A 177 17.78 6.86 5.61
N ASP A 178 18.83 7.67 5.46
CA ASP A 178 19.40 7.95 4.15
C ASP A 178 20.24 6.75 3.68
N PRO A 179 20.20 6.40 2.38
CA PRO A 179 21.07 5.37 1.81
C PRO A 179 22.57 5.65 2.04
N ASP A 180 23.38 4.60 2.22
CA ASP A 180 24.85 4.77 2.24
C ASP A 180 25.31 5.28 0.86
N PRO A 181 25.93 6.48 0.75
CA PRO A 181 26.32 7.07 -0.53
C PRO A 181 27.39 6.25 -1.28
N ARG A 182 28.04 5.28 -0.64
CA ARG A 182 29.08 4.42 -1.24
C ARG A 182 28.52 3.13 -1.83
N GLY A 183 27.25 2.81 -1.58
CA GLY A 183 26.60 1.61 -2.11
C GLY A 183 26.10 1.80 -3.54
N MET A 184 26.25 0.76 -4.38
CA MET A 184 25.52 0.68 -5.64
C MET A 184 24.06 0.36 -5.35
N HIS A 185 23.24 1.39 -5.23
CA HIS A 185 21.83 1.24 -4.94
C HIS A 185 21.01 1.33 -6.22
N ASN A 186 20.34 0.24 -6.57
CA ASN A 186 19.25 0.23 -7.56
C ASN A 186 17.99 0.82 -6.93
N LEU A 187 16.88 0.84 -7.67
CA LEU A 187 15.58 1.19 -7.09
C LEU A 187 15.15 0.04 -6.15
N SER A 188 15.34 0.22 -4.84
CA SER A 188 15.15 -0.82 -3.82
C SER A 188 14.68 -0.27 -2.48
N LEU A 189 14.23 -1.16 -1.61
CA LEU A 189 13.83 -0.90 -0.24
C LEU A 189 14.67 -1.77 0.71
N ASP A 190 15.19 -1.17 1.77
CA ASP A 190 15.72 -1.90 2.91
C ASP A 190 14.91 -1.51 4.15
N ILE A 191 14.37 -2.50 4.85
CA ILE A 191 13.64 -2.28 6.10
C ILE A 191 14.28 -3.14 7.18
N THR A 192 14.78 -2.48 8.22
CA THR A 192 15.34 -3.14 9.39
C THR A 192 14.37 -3.07 10.55
N TYR A 193 13.97 -4.23 11.05
CA TYR A 193 13.10 -4.39 12.20
C TYR A 193 13.92 -4.71 13.43
N PHE A 194 13.72 -4.00 14.52
CA PHE A 194 14.43 -4.24 15.78
C PHE A 194 13.49 -4.95 16.74
N GLY A 195 13.88 -6.14 17.20
CA GLY A 195 13.11 -6.87 18.23
C GLY A 195 13.09 -6.13 19.58
N GLN A 196 12.35 -6.66 20.55
CA GLN A 196 12.30 -6.09 21.91
C GLN A 196 13.67 -6.10 22.62
N ASN A 197 14.57 -7.00 22.22
CA ASN A 197 15.96 -7.06 22.69
C ASN A 197 16.93 -6.15 21.90
N GLY A 198 16.42 -5.35 20.95
CA GLY A 198 17.23 -4.49 20.09
C GLY A 198 17.98 -5.21 18.98
N LYS A 199 17.79 -6.53 18.79
CA LYS A 199 18.44 -7.26 17.71
C LYS A 199 17.82 -6.85 16.35
N PRO A 200 18.63 -6.39 15.39
CA PRO A 200 18.13 -6.03 14.06
C PRO A 200 17.84 -7.26 13.20
N TYR A 201 16.83 -7.12 12.37
CA TYR A 201 16.47 -8.07 11.32
C TYR A 201 16.14 -7.30 10.04
N GLU A 202 17.02 -7.42 9.05
CA GLU A 202 16.93 -6.68 7.80
C GLU A 202 16.20 -7.49 6.73
N ILE A 203 15.30 -6.85 6.00
CA ILE A 203 14.68 -7.39 4.79
C ILE A 203 14.92 -6.38 3.67
N SER A 204 15.43 -6.85 2.54
CA SER A 204 15.65 -6.02 1.35
C SER A 204 14.78 -6.51 0.19
N GLY A 205 14.30 -5.58 -0.63
CA GLY A 205 13.49 -5.90 -1.80
C GLY A 205 13.68 -4.91 -2.93
N ARG A 206 13.33 -5.34 -4.15
CA ARG A 206 13.30 -4.48 -5.34
C ARG A 206 12.20 -4.92 -6.29
N VAL A 207 11.89 -4.05 -7.26
CA VAL A 207 11.07 -4.40 -8.42
C VAL A 207 12.00 -4.48 -9.63
N ASP A 208 12.04 -5.63 -10.28
CA ASP A 208 12.92 -5.92 -11.43
C ASP A 208 12.06 -6.39 -12.60
N ASP A 209 12.05 -5.65 -13.71
CA ASP A 209 11.17 -5.92 -14.88
C ASP A 209 9.68 -6.15 -14.52
N GLY A 210 9.15 -5.33 -13.60
CA GLY A 210 7.78 -5.46 -13.09
C GLY A 210 7.58 -6.56 -12.04
N GLU A 211 8.60 -7.38 -11.79
CA GLU A 211 8.56 -8.45 -10.80
C GLU A 211 8.99 -7.97 -9.42
N LEU A 212 8.09 -8.10 -8.46
CA LEU A 212 8.33 -7.76 -7.06
C LEU A 212 9.13 -8.89 -6.41
N GLN A 213 10.29 -8.58 -5.83
CA GLN A 213 11.16 -9.60 -5.25
C GLN A 213 11.75 -9.13 -3.92
N ILE A 214 11.59 -9.94 -2.88
CA ILE A 214 12.48 -9.88 -1.72
C ILE A 214 13.82 -10.47 -2.17
N THR A 215 14.91 -9.79 -1.82
CA THR A 215 16.28 -10.13 -2.28
C THR A 215 17.21 -10.49 -1.13
N ARG A 216 16.81 -10.16 0.10
CA ARG A 216 17.53 -10.49 1.33
C ARG A 216 16.58 -10.64 2.49
N ILE A 217 16.88 -11.61 3.33
CA ILE A 217 16.26 -11.84 4.64
C ILE A 217 17.39 -12.14 5.63
N GLY A 218 17.69 -11.17 6.50
CA GLY A 218 18.83 -11.22 7.40
C GLY A 218 20.14 -11.51 6.67
N GLU A 219 20.82 -12.59 7.06
CA GLU A 219 22.08 -13.01 6.43
C GLU A 219 21.90 -13.74 5.08
N PHE A 220 20.67 -14.07 4.69
CA PHE A 220 20.39 -14.86 3.49
C PHE A 220 20.08 -13.95 2.30
N LYS A 221 20.91 -14.01 1.25
CA LYS A 221 20.69 -13.30 -0.02
C LYS A 221 19.78 -14.13 -0.94
N GLN A 222 18.51 -14.29 -0.59
CA GLN A 222 17.55 -15.11 -1.33
C GLN A 222 16.63 -14.24 -2.19
N ILE A 223 16.45 -14.62 -3.46
CA ILE A 223 15.42 -14.02 -4.32
C ILE A 223 14.11 -14.78 -4.10
N ILE A 224 13.09 -14.08 -3.60
CA ILE A 224 11.75 -14.59 -3.35
C ILE A 224 10.75 -13.68 -4.08
N PRO A 225 10.15 -14.14 -5.19
CA PRO A 225 9.10 -13.39 -5.88
C PRO A 225 7.90 -13.18 -4.96
N VAL A 226 7.33 -11.97 -4.93
CA VAL A 226 6.09 -11.73 -4.18
C VAL A 226 4.91 -12.13 -5.06
N ARG A 227 4.17 -13.15 -4.61
CA ARG A 227 2.97 -13.68 -5.26
C ARG A 227 1.87 -13.87 -4.22
N PRO A 228 0.58 -13.82 -4.62
CA PRO A 228 -0.55 -14.09 -3.73
C PRO A 228 -0.69 -15.60 -3.44
N LEU A 229 0.36 -16.20 -2.88
CA LEU A 229 0.47 -17.62 -2.55
C LEU A 229 0.79 -17.81 -1.07
N GLU A 230 0.47 -18.99 -0.55
CA GLU A 230 0.93 -19.40 0.77
C GLU A 230 2.42 -19.76 0.67
N CYS A 231 3.23 -19.24 1.58
CA CYS A 231 4.69 -19.37 1.54
C CYS A 231 5.22 -19.99 2.84
N ALA A 232 6.15 -20.92 2.69
CA ALA A 232 6.98 -21.40 3.78
C ALA A 232 8.40 -20.89 3.61
N VAL A 233 9.00 -20.38 4.69
CA VAL A 233 10.42 -20.04 4.78
C VAL A 233 11.06 -20.91 5.83
N VAL A 234 12.14 -21.60 5.50
CA VAL A 234 12.77 -22.60 6.35
C VAL A 234 14.26 -22.32 6.47
N GLU A 235 14.73 -22.07 7.68
CA GLU A 235 16.14 -21.98 8.03
C GLU A 235 16.62 -23.34 8.53
N TYR A 236 17.76 -23.81 8.03
CA TYR A 236 18.31 -25.12 8.39
C TYR A 236 19.84 -25.13 8.39
N ALA A 237 20.43 -26.09 9.09
CA ALA A 237 21.87 -26.36 9.04
C ALA A 237 22.25 -26.90 7.65
N GLU A 238 23.27 -26.34 7.01
CA GLU A 238 23.62 -26.71 5.64
C GLU A 238 24.25 -28.10 5.58
N GLN A 239 23.44 -29.10 5.24
CA GLN A 239 23.82 -30.52 5.14
C GLN A 239 23.05 -31.22 4.01
N ALA A 240 23.59 -32.36 3.55
CA ALA A 240 23.01 -33.10 2.44
C ALA A 240 21.55 -33.54 2.70
N GLY A 241 20.69 -33.39 1.69
CA GLY A 241 19.30 -33.87 1.71
C GLY A 241 18.29 -32.95 2.37
N MET A 242 18.68 -31.81 2.96
CA MET A 242 17.73 -30.93 3.66
C MET A 242 16.63 -30.38 2.74
N ALA A 243 16.97 -29.89 1.55
CA ALA A 243 15.98 -29.37 0.60
C ALA A 243 14.96 -30.44 0.17
N ASP A 244 15.43 -31.67 -0.06
CA ASP A 244 14.57 -32.81 -0.42
C ASP A 244 13.66 -33.22 0.73
N ASN A 245 14.22 -33.32 1.95
CA ASN A 245 13.47 -33.66 3.16
C ASN A 245 12.34 -32.65 3.40
N ILE A 246 12.65 -31.35 3.35
CA ILE A 246 11.66 -30.28 3.52
C ILE A 246 10.61 -30.34 2.39
N GLY A 247 11.07 -30.44 1.14
CA GLY A 247 10.19 -30.50 -0.02
C GLY A 247 9.26 -31.70 -0.01
N SER A 248 9.69 -32.84 0.54
CA SER A 248 8.90 -34.07 0.60
C SER A 248 7.66 -33.93 1.49
N VAL A 249 7.73 -33.13 2.57
CA VAL A 249 6.59 -32.91 3.48
C VAL A 249 5.43 -32.24 2.76
N PHE A 250 5.70 -31.25 1.90
CA PHE A 250 4.67 -30.64 1.05
C PHE A 250 4.04 -31.66 0.10
N THR A 251 4.86 -32.49 -0.55
CA THR A 251 4.38 -33.50 -1.49
C THR A 251 3.49 -34.54 -0.80
N GLN A 252 3.86 -35.01 0.39
CA GLN A 252 3.05 -35.93 1.19
C GLN A 252 1.70 -35.34 1.62
N ASN A 253 1.65 -34.02 1.82
CA ASN A 253 0.43 -33.30 2.15
C ASN A 253 -0.35 -32.79 0.93
N LYS A 254 0.04 -33.21 -0.28
CA LYS A 254 -0.59 -32.87 -1.57
C LYS A 254 -0.50 -31.38 -1.91
N TYR A 255 0.68 -30.78 -1.74
CA TYR A 255 1.00 -29.45 -2.23
C TYR A 255 2.00 -29.49 -3.38
N ASN A 256 1.70 -28.74 -4.44
CA ASN A 256 2.67 -28.37 -5.47
C ASN A 256 3.53 -27.22 -4.95
N LYS A 257 4.85 -27.31 -5.19
CA LYS A 257 5.81 -26.24 -4.90
C LYS A 257 5.98 -25.40 -6.16
N THR A 258 5.06 -24.45 -6.38
CA THR A 258 4.96 -23.64 -7.61
C THR A 258 6.21 -22.77 -7.81
N ILE A 259 6.73 -22.19 -6.73
CA ILE A 259 7.96 -21.40 -6.75
C ILE A 259 8.77 -21.81 -5.52
N GLY A 260 10.06 -22.04 -5.70
CA GLY A 260 10.94 -22.31 -4.57
C GLY A 260 12.39 -22.03 -4.91
N GLY A 261 13.19 -21.92 -3.87
CA GLY A 261 14.61 -21.70 -3.99
C GLY A 261 15.27 -21.90 -2.63
N PHE A 262 16.56 -22.18 -2.65
CA PHE A 262 17.36 -22.37 -1.47
C PHE A 262 18.73 -21.76 -1.69
N ARG A 263 19.28 -21.16 -0.64
CA ARG A 263 20.63 -20.59 -0.70
C ARG A 263 21.30 -20.62 0.67
N PRO A 264 22.56 -21.08 0.74
CA PRO A 264 23.35 -20.95 1.96
C PRO A 264 23.66 -19.48 2.25
N ASN A 265 23.88 -19.18 3.52
CA ASN A 265 24.50 -17.93 3.92
C ASN A 265 25.97 -17.88 3.47
N ASP A 266 26.62 -16.72 3.65
CA ASP A 266 28.01 -16.53 3.22
C ASP A 266 29.02 -17.47 3.94
N ARG A 267 28.68 -17.93 5.16
CA ARG A 267 29.51 -18.86 5.96
C ARG A 267 29.34 -20.33 5.57
N ARG A 268 28.27 -20.67 4.85
CA ARG A 268 27.87 -22.04 4.47
C ARG A 268 27.67 -22.99 5.65
N ASP A 269 27.35 -22.47 6.83
CA ASP A 269 26.94 -23.25 8.01
C ASP A 269 25.42 -23.40 8.11
N ARG A 270 24.68 -22.47 7.48
CA ARG A 270 23.22 -22.46 7.42
C ARG A 270 22.73 -22.10 6.03
N ALA A 271 21.50 -22.50 5.74
CA ALA A 271 20.79 -22.11 4.55
C ALA A 271 19.33 -21.77 4.83
N MET A 272 18.74 -21.05 3.88
CA MET A 272 17.33 -20.72 3.86
C MET A 272 16.72 -21.27 2.57
N ALA A 273 15.62 -22.01 2.72
CA ALA A 273 14.75 -22.39 1.63
C ALA A 273 13.43 -21.62 1.74
N PHE A 274 12.80 -21.39 0.59
CA PHE A 274 11.41 -20.97 0.56
C PHE A 274 10.61 -21.81 -0.44
N PHE A 275 9.32 -22.00 -0.15
CA PHE A 275 8.39 -22.70 -1.01
C PHE A 275 7.05 -21.97 -1.01
N GLN A 276 6.63 -21.52 -2.18
CA GLN A 276 5.27 -21.03 -2.44
C GLN A 276 4.46 -22.15 -3.03
N VAL A 277 3.32 -22.42 -2.42
CA VAL A 277 2.61 -23.67 -2.63
C VAL A 277 1.16 -23.48 -3.02
N GLU A 278 0.65 -24.45 -3.78
CA GLU A 278 -0.76 -24.58 -4.14
C GLU A 278 -1.24 -26.01 -3.86
N PRO A 279 -2.48 -26.18 -3.37
CA PRO A 279 -3.02 -27.50 -3.08
C PRO A 279 -3.29 -28.29 -4.37
N VAL A 280 -3.09 -29.60 -4.30
CA VAL A 280 -3.46 -30.56 -5.35
C VAL A 280 -4.67 -31.34 -4.88
N GLY A 281 -5.84 -31.01 -5.41
CA GLY A 281 -7.10 -31.57 -4.93
C GLY A 281 -7.33 -31.17 -3.47
N ASN A 282 -7.61 -32.16 -2.61
CA ASN A 282 -7.85 -31.93 -1.18
C ASN A 282 -6.54 -32.17 -0.39
N PRO A 283 -5.89 -31.12 0.14
CA PRO A 283 -4.68 -31.25 0.94
C PRO A 283 -4.96 -31.99 2.25
N VAL A 284 -3.94 -32.67 2.78
CA VAL A 284 -4.06 -33.49 4.01
C VAL A 284 -4.10 -32.61 5.26
N LYS A 285 -3.28 -31.55 5.26
CA LYS A 285 -3.17 -30.53 6.30
C LYS A 285 -3.15 -29.17 5.62
N ASP A 286 -3.56 -28.10 6.31
CA ASP A 286 -3.30 -26.74 5.84
C ASP A 286 -1.79 -26.42 5.83
N VAL A 287 -1.38 -25.38 5.10
CA VAL A 287 0.05 -25.07 4.91
C VAL A 287 0.74 -24.74 6.23
N ASN A 288 0.06 -24.06 7.16
CA ASN A 288 0.65 -23.73 8.47
C ASN A 288 0.92 -25.01 9.28
N SER A 289 -0.02 -25.95 9.29
CA SER A 289 0.16 -27.27 9.88
C SER A 289 1.30 -28.08 9.23
N VAL A 290 1.48 -27.97 7.91
CA VAL A 290 2.63 -28.57 7.19
C VAL A 290 3.95 -27.93 7.63
N VAL A 291 4.00 -26.61 7.78
CA VAL A 291 5.18 -25.88 8.27
C VAL A 291 5.54 -26.31 9.70
N GLN A 292 4.54 -26.56 10.56
CA GLN A 292 4.77 -27.09 11.91
C GLN A 292 5.36 -28.51 11.92
N ASP A 293 5.06 -29.33 10.91
CA ASP A 293 5.73 -30.63 10.74
C ASP A 293 7.17 -30.45 10.25
N ILE A 294 7.40 -29.51 9.32
CA ILE A 294 8.75 -29.17 8.84
C ILE A 294 9.65 -28.69 9.99
N GLN A 295 9.13 -27.88 10.91
CA GLN A 295 9.86 -27.40 12.10
C GLN A 295 10.43 -28.55 12.96
N LYS A 296 9.84 -29.75 12.90
CA LYS A 296 10.26 -30.93 13.68
C LYS A 296 11.31 -31.78 12.98
N LEU A 297 11.64 -31.49 11.72
CA LEU A 297 12.63 -32.26 10.97
C LEU A 297 14.04 -32.04 11.55
N PRO A 298 14.85 -33.10 11.71
CA PRO A 298 16.25 -32.96 12.11
C PRO A 298 17.01 -32.03 11.18
N GLY A 299 17.75 -31.07 11.75
CA GLY A 299 18.53 -30.08 11.01
C GLY A 299 17.76 -28.81 10.61
N VAL A 300 16.42 -28.78 10.73
CA VAL A 300 15.65 -27.53 10.64
C VAL A 300 15.88 -26.73 11.92
N ILE A 301 16.24 -25.45 11.74
CA ILE A 301 16.43 -24.50 12.83
C ILE A 301 15.10 -23.79 13.07
N ASN A 302 14.53 -23.19 12.03
CA ASN A 302 13.23 -22.52 12.09
C ASN A 302 12.43 -22.77 10.81
N ALA A 303 11.10 -22.85 10.92
CA ALA A 303 10.18 -22.90 9.79
C ALA A 303 9.01 -21.93 10.04
N TYR A 304 8.75 -21.08 9.06
CA TYR A 304 7.80 -19.99 9.16
C TYR A 304 6.75 -20.08 8.06
N TYR A 305 5.49 -19.92 8.45
CA TYR A 305 4.37 -19.80 7.53
C TYR A 305 4.10 -18.31 7.28
N ILE A 306 3.94 -17.94 6.01
CA ILE A 306 3.67 -16.57 5.58
C ILE A 306 2.51 -16.60 4.59
N ASN A 307 1.41 -15.97 4.95
CA ASN A 307 0.24 -15.83 4.09
C ASN A 307 0.39 -14.59 3.19
N MET A 308 0.76 -14.78 1.92
CA MET A 308 0.89 -13.68 0.97
C MET A 308 -0.39 -13.42 0.16
N ARG A 309 -1.50 -14.13 0.44
CA ARG A 309 -2.81 -13.82 -0.14
C ARG A 309 -3.41 -12.54 0.42
#